data_AF-A0A9J5ZP21-F1
#
_entry.id   AF-A0A9J5ZP21-F1
#
_cell.length_a   1.000
_cell.length_b   1.000
_cell.length_c   1.000
_cell.angle_alpha   90.00
_cell.angle_beta   90.00
_cell.angle_gamma   90.00
#
_symmetry.space_group_name_H-M   'P 1'
#
loop_
_entity.id
_entity.type
_entity.pdbx_description
1 polymer ?
#
loop_
_entity_poly.entity_id
_entity_poly.type
_entity_poly.pdbx_seq_one_letter_code
_entity_poly.pdbx_strand_id
1 'polypeptide(L)'
;MASSSSDRKNKNKNLYNSWMNNQQEELKELQNGIVHARKNELSDEELNELLRKMVNNFQEYSNGRSRLARVGITVLRPYLVHPFGKFGLVDRWDMKIGDFGQLSGKQITMIDKLQRQIILEERQFSSRLASLQEDVVDQPFAMAARIYDAERGENEIEPLNKHGEDMSNLLEEVDELRMKTLKEILGILTPIQGVEYLAAAKRIRLCLQQWGKKREQEHNSN
;
A
#
# COMPACT_ATOMS: atom_id res chain seq x y z
N MET A 1 14.57 -27.28 -3.65
CA MET A 1 13.39 -27.56 -4.50
C MET A 1 12.73 -26.25 -4.88
N ALA A 2 12.83 -25.83 -6.14
CA ALA A 2 12.25 -24.56 -6.59
C ALA A 2 10.72 -24.66 -6.62
N SER A 3 10.00 -23.83 -5.85
CA SER A 3 8.53 -23.76 -5.94
C SER A 3 8.10 -23.41 -7.37
N SER A 4 7.08 -24.09 -7.90
CA SER A 4 6.53 -23.85 -9.24
C SER A 4 5.94 -22.43 -9.35
N SER A 5 5.95 -21.83 -10.55
CA SER A 5 5.35 -20.51 -10.83
C SER A 5 3.86 -20.44 -10.40
N SER A 6 3.15 -21.58 -10.47
CA SER A 6 1.76 -21.71 -9.99
C SER A 6 1.65 -21.57 -8.46
N ASP A 7 2.52 -22.26 -7.71
CA ASP A 7 2.55 -22.20 -6.24
C ASP A 7 2.85 -20.78 -5.74
N ARG A 8 3.72 -20.07 -6.47
CA ARG A 8 4.11 -18.68 -6.17
C ARG A 8 2.94 -17.71 -6.33
N LYS A 9 2.20 -17.81 -7.45
CA LYS A 9 0.98 -16.99 -7.68
C LYS A 9 -0.11 -17.29 -6.64
N ASN A 10 -0.26 -18.55 -6.25
CA ASN A 10 -1.24 -18.95 -5.25
C ASN A 10 -0.92 -18.36 -3.86
N LYS A 11 0.36 -18.40 -3.42
CA LYS A 11 0.79 -17.78 -2.15
C LYS A 11 0.51 -16.29 -2.08
N ASN A 12 0.78 -15.54 -3.15
CA ASN A 12 0.52 -14.10 -3.20
C ASN A 12 -0.99 -13.81 -3.14
N LYS A 13 -1.79 -14.54 -3.93
CA LYS A 13 -3.25 -14.44 -3.90
C LYS A 13 -3.81 -14.73 -2.51
N ASN A 14 -3.28 -15.73 -1.82
CA ASN A 14 -3.70 -16.10 -0.47
C ASN A 14 -3.34 -15.03 0.57
N LEU A 15 -2.11 -14.50 0.52
CA LEU A 15 -1.70 -13.40 1.41
C LEU A 15 -2.60 -12.18 1.23
N TYR A 16 -2.84 -11.77 -0.02
CA TYR A 16 -3.70 -10.63 -0.33
C TYR A 16 -5.15 -10.86 0.13
N ASN A 17 -5.73 -12.03 -0.15
CA ASN A 17 -7.10 -12.34 0.25
C ASN A 17 -7.26 -12.39 1.77
N SER A 18 -6.31 -13.00 2.49
CA SER A 18 -6.30 -13.02 3.95
C SER A 18 -6.23 -11.61 4.51
N TRP A 19 -5.31 -10.80 4.00
CA TRP A 19 -5.16 -9.41 4.44
C TRP A 19 -6.42 -8.57 4.14
N MET A 20 -7.07 -8.79 3.00
CA MET A 20 -8.32 -8.10 2.65
C MET A 20 -9.47 -8.46 3.59
N ASN A 21 -9.62 -9.73 3.94
CA ASN A 21 -10.65 -10.17 4.90
C ASN A 21 -10.41 -9.53 6.27
N ASN A 22 -9.14 -9.45 6.70
CA ASN A 22 -8.78 -8.80 7.95
C ASN A 22 -9.20 -7.32 7.98
N GLN A 23 -9.10 -6.59 6.84
CA GLN A 23 -9.52 -5.17 6.82
C GLN A 23 -11.00 -4.96 7.14
N GLN A 24 -11.87 -5.89 6.75
CA GLN A 24 -13.30 -5.77 7.00
C GLN A 24 -13.63 -6.00 8.47
N GLU A 25 -13.00 -7.01 9.09
CA GLU A 25 -13.17 -7.29 10.52
C GLU A 25 -12.54 -6.20 11.39
N GLU A 26 -11.32 -5.76 11.04
CA GLU A 26 -10.66 -4.64 11.70
C GLU A 26 -11.49 -3.36 11.65
N LEU A 27 -12.17 -3.08 10.53
CA LEU A 27 -13.07 -1.93 10.44
C LEU A 27 -14.25 -2.05 11.42
N LYS A 28 -14.85 -3.24 11.56
CA LYS A 28 -15.93 -3.47 12.53
C LYS A 28 -15.44 -3.27 13.96
N GLU A 29 -14.26 -3.81 14.29
CA GLU A 29 -13.64 -3.63 15.61
C GLU A 29 -13.40 -2.15 15.92
N LEU A 30 -12.85 -1.38 14.97
CA LEU A 30 -12.64 0.06 15.12
C LEU A 30 -13.96 0.81 15.31
N GLN A 31 -14.99 0.48 14.53
CA GLN A 31 -16.31 1.10 14.67
C GLN A 31 -16.95 0.81 16.03
N ASN A 32 -16.83 -0.43 16.53
CA ASN A 32 -17.29 -0.78 17.87
C ASN A 32 -16.51 -0.01 18.94
N GLY A 33 -15.18 0.07 18.81
CA GLY A 33 -14.32 0.86 19.70
C GLY A 33 -14.76 2.33 19.78
N ILE A 34 -15.08 2.96 18.64
CA ILE A 34 -15.60 4.34 18.59
C ILE A 34 -16.93 4.46 19.33
N VAL A 35 -17.87 3.54 19.11
CA VAL A 35 -19.20 3.57 19.75
C VAL A 35 -19.08 3.47 21.26
N HIS A 36 -18.26 2.55 21.77
CA HIS A 36 -18.04 2.37 23.20
C HIS A 36 -17.26 3.53 23.83
N ALA A 37 -16.22 4.04 23.16
CA ALA A 37 -15.48 5.22 23.63
C ALA A 37 -16.38 6.45 23.79
N ARG A 38 -17.30 6.68 22.83
CA ARG A 38 -18.27 7.80 22.90
C ARG A 38 -19.28 7.67 24.04
N LYS A 39 -19.50 6.45 24.56
CA LYS A 39 -20.32 6.19 25.74
C LYS A 39 -19.52 6.25 27.05
N ASN A 40 -18.22 6.58 26.98
CA ASN A 40 -17.26 6.46 28.09
C ASN A 40 -17.13 5.03 28.64
N GLU A 41 -17.40 4.03 27.78
CA GLU A 41 -17.31 2.60 28.13
C GLU A 41 -15.93 2.00 27.79
N LEU A 42 -15.06 2.75 27.10
CA LEU A 42 -13.68 2.35 26.80
C LEU A 42 -12.70 3.40 27.33
N SER A 43 -11.65 2.92 27.99
CA SER A 43 -10.52 3.73 28.43
C SER A 43 -9.53 4.00 27.30
N ASP A 44 -8.70 5.03 27.48
CA ASP A 44 -7.60 5.33 26.56
C ASP A 44 -6.60 4.17 26.42
N GLU A 45 -6.41 3.37 27.47
CA GLU A 45 -5.55 2.18 27.43
C GLU A 45 -6.12 1.11 26.49
N GLU A 46 -7.42 0.83 26.58
CA GLU A 46 -8.10 -0.12 25.69
C GLU A 46 -8.10 0.35 24.23
N LEU A 47 -8.21 1.67 24.00
CA LEU A 47 -8.08 2.26 22.67
C LEU A 47 -6.65 2.13 22.13
N ASN A 48 -5.64 2.36 22.97
CA ASN A 48 -4.24 2.18 22.60
C ASN A 48 -3.92 0.71 22.26
N GLU A 49 -4.49 -0.23 22.99
CA GLU A 49 -4.37 -1.66 22.70
C GLU A 49 -4.99 -2.01 21.34
N LEU A 50 -6.15 -1.43 21.02
CA LEU A 50 -6.77 -1.57 19.70
C LEU A 50 -5.88 -0.95 18.60
N LEU A 51 -5.32 0.24 18.80
CA LEU A 51 -4.39 0.87 17.86
C LEU A 51 -3.14 0.01 17.63
N ARG A 52 -2.56 -0.51 18.71
CA ARG A 52 -1.36 -1.37 18.67
C ARG A 52 -1.64 -2.63 17.88
N LYS A 53 -2.81 -3.26 18.06
CA LYS A 53 -3.26 -4.40 17.25
C LYS A 53 -3.30 -4.03 15.76
N MET A 54 -3.88 -2.88 15.40
CA MET A 54 -3.98 -2.44 13.99
C MET A 54 -2.60 -2.18 13.36
N VAL A 55 -1.69 -1.55 14.10
CA VAL A 55 -0.31 -1.31 13.65
C VAL A 55 0.42 -2.63 13.42
N ASN A 56 0.28 -3.59 14.35
CA ASN A 56 0.89 -4.91 14.23
C ASN A 56 0.36 -5.67 13.01
N ASN A 57 -0.96 -5.67 12.80
CA ASN A 57 -1.56 -6.32 11.63
C ASN A 57 -1.04 -5.73 10.30
N PHE A 58 -0.86 -4.40 10.24
CA PHE A 58 -0.26 -3.76 9.07
C PHE A 58 1.22 -4.15 8.90
N GLN A 59 1.96 -4.27 10.00
CA GLN A 59 3.37 -4.67 9.99
C GLN A 59 3.55 -6.12 9.53
N GLU A 60 2.71 -7.03 10.00
CA GLU A 60 2.70 -8.43 9.55
C GLU A 60 2.44 -8.55 8.06
N TYR A 61 1.49 -7.77 7.52
CA TYR A 61 1.21 -7.74 6.09
C TYR A 61 2.40 -7.22 5.29
N SER A 62 2.98 -6.09 5.70
CA SER A 62 4.15 -5.49 5.04
C SER A 62 5.33 -6.48 5.02
N ASN A 63 5.63 -7.11 6.16
CA ASN A 63 6.64 -8.15 6.27
C ASN A 63 6.33 -9.36 5.36
N GLY A 64 5.07 -9.78 5.33
CA GLY A 64 4.59 -10.83 4.44
C GLY A 64 4.83 -10.49 2.97
N ARG A 65 4.53 -9.25 2.55
CA ARG A 65 4.77 -8.78 1.18
C ARG A 65 6.25 -8.69 0.83
N SER A 66 7.08 -8.11 1.70
CA SER A 66 8.53 -8.01 1.48
C SER A 66 9.14 -9.41 1.31
N ARG A 67 8.76 -10.37 2.17
CA ARG A 67 9.19 -11.78 2.04
C ARG A 67 8.81 -12.41 0.71
N LEU A 68 7.62 -12.11 0.18
CA LEU A 68 7.23 -12.62 -1.14
C LEU A 68 8.03 -11.93 -2.26
N ALA A 69 8.22 -10.62 -2.19
CA ALA A 69 8.98 -9.84 -3.16
C ALA A 69 10.42 -10.38 -3.34
N ARG A 70 11.12 -10.64 -2.23
CA ARG A 70 12.49 -11.18 -2.22
C ARG A 70 12.64 -12.59 -2.81
N VAL A 71 11.56 -13.37 -2.94
CA VAL A 71 11.59 -14.74 -3.52
C VAL A 71 11.26 -14.71 -5.03
N GLY A 72 11.39 -13.55 -5.67
CA GLY A 72 11.10 -13.38 -7.10
C GLY A 72 9.61 -13.55 -7.42
N ILE A 73 8.74 -13.33 -6.43
CA ILE A 73 7.31 -13.20 -6.68
C ILE A 73 7.13 -11.77 -7.14
N THR A 74 7.01 -11.58 -8.45
CA THR A 74 6.63 -10.30 -9.04
C THR A 74 5.35 -9.82 -8.35
N VAL A 75 5.47 -8.87 -7.42
CA VAL A 75 4.35 -8.17 -6.79
C VAL A 75 3.85 -7.05 -7.70
N LEU A 76 4.10 -7.14 -9.01
CA LEU A 76 3.56 -6.26 -10.02
C LEU A 76 2.10 -6.64 -10.29
N ARG A 77 1.25 -6.41 -9.31
CA ARG A 77 0.10 -5.55 -9.61
C ARG A 77 0.44 -4.17 -9.07
N PRO A 78 0.98 -3.28 -9.92
CA PRO A 78 1.19 -1.89 -9.57
C PRO A 78 -0.20 -1.23 -9.46
N TYR A 79 -0.85 -1.35 -8.30
CA TYR A 79 -1.86 -0.37 -7.90
C TYR A 79 -1.22 0.92 -7.37
N LEU A 80 0.09 1.10 -7.59
CA LEU A 80 0.87 2.21 -7.05
C LEU A 80 1.91 2.73 -8.05
N VAL A 81 1.55 2.86 -9.33
CA VAL A 81 2.16 3.87 -10.23
C VAL A 81 1.10 4.48 -11.11
N HIS A 82 0.19 5.23 -10.49
CA HIS A 82 -0.42 6.43 -11.04
C HIS A 82 -1.46 6.93 -10.03
N PRO A 83 -1.08 7.82 -9.10
CA PRO A 83 -2.05 8.75 -8.54
C PRO A 83 -2.36 9.89 -9.52
N PHE A 84 -1.53 10.11 -10.55
CA PHE A 84 -1.60 11.28 -11.45
C PHE A 84 -1.50 10.95 -12.95
N GLY A 85 -2.01 9.79 -13.37
CA GLY A 85 -2.37 9.60 -14.77
C GLY A 85 -3.66 10.35 -15.05
N LYS A 86 -3.55 11.55 -15.64
CA LYS A 86 -4.63 12.49 -16.01
C LYS A 86 -5.99 11.79 -16.27
N PHE A 87 -6.93 11.89 -15.33
CA PHE A 87 -8.37 11.98 -15.63
C PHE A 87 -9.08 12.70 -14.48
N GLY A 88 -9.74 13.81 -14.82
CA GLY A 88 -10.35 14.79 -13.92
C GLY A 88 -11.50 14.24 -13.09
N LEU A 89 -11.17 13.74 -11.89
CA LEU A 89 -12.14 13.23 -10.91
C LEU A 89 -11.86 13.71 -9.48
N VAL A 90 -10.98 14.71 -9.30
CA VAL A 90 -10.80 15.39 -8.00
C VAL A 90 -12.01 16.29 -7.68
N ASP A 91 -12.81 16.67 -8.68
CA ASP A 91 -13.97 17.56 -8.49
C ASP A 91 -15.28 16.84 -8.12
N ARG A 92 -15.26 15.54 -7.79
CA ARG A 92 -16.51 14.81 -7.49
C ARG A 92 -16.41 13.67 -6.48
N TRP A 93 -15.63 13.86 -5.43
CA TRP A 93 -15.79 13.07 -4.21
C TRP A 93 -15.92 14.03 -3.03
N ASP A 94 -17.12 14.57 -2.90
CA ASP A 94 -17.64 15.18 -1.66
C ASP A 94 -17.87 14.06 -0.63
N MET A 95 -16.83 13.29 -0.37
CA MET A 95 -16.80 12.37 0.75
C MET A 95 -16.61 13.26 1.95
N LYS A 96 -17.72 13.56 2.64
CA LYS A 96 -17.67 14.14 3.99
C LYS A 96 -16.68 13.28 4.77
N ILE A 97 -15.45 13.78 4.91
CA ILE A 97 -14.47 13.30 5.87
C ILE A 97 -15.16 13.57 7.20
N GLY A 98 -16.00 12.60 7.58
CA GLY A 98 -16.96 12.76 8.65
C GLY A 98 -16.17 13.00 9.92
N ASP A 99 -16.36 14.19 10.48
CA ASP A 99 -16.06 14.57 11.86
C ASP A 99 -14.87 13.79 12.44
N PHE A 100 -13.68 13.98 11.84
CA PHE A 100 -12.45 13.63 12.53
C PHE A 100 -12.50 14.40 13.84
N GLY A 101 -12.52 13.70 14.99
CA GLY A 101 -12.65 14.34 16.29
C GLY A 101 -11.76 15.58 16.36
N GLN A 102 -12.37 16.73 16.66
CA GLN A 102 -11.79 18.08 16.46
C GLN A 102 -10.28 18.11 16.72
N LEU A 103 -9.48 18.21 15.65
CA LEU A 103 -8.02 18.30 15.76
C LEU A 103 -7.66 19.66 16.37
N SER A 104 -6.78 19.65 17.36
CA SER A 104 -6.25 20.91 17.91
C SER A 104 -5.34 21.61 16.90
N GLY A 105 -5.21 22.94 17.00
CA GLY A 105 -4.31 23.71 16.13
C GLY A 105 -2.84 23.24 16.17
N LYS A 106 -2.38 22.73 17.33
CA LYS A 106 -1.06 22.11 17.47
C LYS A 106 -0.95 20.82 16.64
N GLN A 107 -1.95 19.94 16.73
CA GLN A 107 -2.00 18.71 15.94
C GLN A 107 -2.04 19.00 14.44
N ILE A 108 -2.84 19.98 14.01
CA ILE A 108 -2.91 20.41 12.60
C ILE A 108 -1.53 20.85 12.10
N THR A 109 -0.81 21.65 12.88
CA THR A 109 0.54 22.11 12.49
C THR A 109 1.54 20.96 12.39
N MET A 110 1.48 19.99 13.32
CA MET A 110 2.32 18.80 13.29
C MET A 110 2.00 17.91 12.08
N ILE A 111 0.71 17.69 11.80
CA ILE A 111 0.24 16.91 10.65
C ILE A 111 0.63 17.59 9.33
N ASP A 112 0.49 18.92 9.20
CA ASP A 112 0.91 19.65 8.00
C ASP A 112 2.42 19.50 7.74
N LYS A 113 3.24 19.63 8.78
CA LYS A 113 4.70 19.40 8.66
C LYS A 113 5.00 17.97 8.21
N LEU A 114 4.35 16.99 8.82
CA LEU A 114 4.51 15.57 8.48
C LEU A 114 4.08 15.30 7.03
N GLN A 115 2.92 15.82 6.62
CA GLN A 115 2.39 15.64 5.27
C GLN A 115 3.35 16.20 4.21
N ARG A 116 3.97 17.37 4.45
CA ARG A 116 4.98 17.92 3.53
C ARG A 116 6.18 17.01 3.37
N GLN A 117 6.66 16.40 4.45
CA GLN A 117 7.77 15.44 4.38
C GLN A 117 7.38 14.19 3.58
N ILE A 118 6.21 13.62 3.86
CA ILE A 118 5.68 12.45 3.14
C ILE A 118 5.56 12.73 1.64
N ILE A 119 5.04 13.90 1.25
CA ILE A 119 4.91 14.28 -0.17
C ILE A 119 6.27 14.31 -0.88
N LEU A 120 7.33 14.75 -0.19
CA LEU A 120 8.68 14.76 -0.78
C LEU A 120 9.22 13.34 -0.98
N GLU A 121 9.07 12.47 0.03
CA GLU A 121 9.48 11.07 -0.06
C GLU A 121 8.66 10.32 -1.14
N GLU A 122 7.35 10.51 -1.20
CA GLU A 122 6.47 9.92 -2.23
C GLU A 122 6.84 10.37 -3.65
N ARG A 123 7.26 11.63 -3.84
CA ARG A 123 7.75 12.11 -5.14
C ARG A 123 9.05 11.42 -5.54
N GLN A 124 9.97 11.21 -4.60
CA GLN A 124 11.21 10.49 -4.86
C GLN A 124 10.93 9.03 -5.27
N PHE A 125 10.02 8.35 -4.57
CA PHE A 125 9.60 7.00 -4.93
C PHE A 125 8.92 6.96 -6.30
N SER A 126 8.04 7.90 -6.59
CA SER A 126 7.35 8.01 -7.88
C SER A 126 8.34 8.21 -9.03
N SER A 127 9.38 9.02 -8.84
CA SER A 127 10.43 9.23 -9.84
C SER A 127 11.23 7.95 -10.09
N ARG A 128 11.69 7.28 -9.03
CA ARG A 128 12.46 6.01 -9.16
C ARG A 128 11.64 4.92 -9.84
N LEU A 129 10.36 4.86 -9.51
CA LEU A 129 9.43 3.91 -10.08
C LEU A 129 9.20 4.15 -11.57
N ALA A 130 9.09 5.42 -11.98
CA ALA A 130 9.03 5.78 -13.39
C ALA A 130 10.31 5.37 -14.14
N SER A 131 11.50 5.64 -13.59
CA SER A 131 12.77 5.21 -14.19
C SER A 131 12.87 3.70 -14.31
N LEU A 132 12.50 2.95 -13.25
CA LEU A 132 12.48 1.49 -13.31
C LEU A 132 11.48 0.96 -14.36
N GLN A 133 10.36 1.66 -14.58
CA GLN A 133 9.39 1.30 -15.63
C GLN A 133 9.90 1.65 -17.03
N GLU A 134 10.64 2.75 -17.19
CA GLU A 134 11.28 3.16 -18.45
C GLU A 134 12.36 2.14 -18.88
N ASP A 135 13.22 1.71 -17.95
CA ASP A 135 14.27 0.71 -18.19
C ASP A 135 13.72 -0.63 -18.75
N VAL A 136 12.49 -1.02 -18.35
CA VAL A 136 11.82 -2.24 -18.83
C VAL A 136 11.31 -2.09 -20.26
N VAL A 137 10.95 -0.87 -20.68
CA VAL A 137 10.48 -0.59 -22.04
C VAL A 137 11.65 -0.54 -23.02
N ASP A 138 12.81 -0.06 -22.59
CA ASP A 138 14.04 -0.04 -23.40
C ASP A 138 14.69 -1.43 -23.51
N GLN A 139 14.46 -2.29 -22.52
CA GLN A 139 15.01 -3.64 -22.45
C GLN A 139 14.65 -4.60 -23.60
N PRO A 140 13.41 -4.71 -24.13
CA PRO A 140 13.12 -5.61 -25.23
C PRO A 140 13.83 -5.25 -26.54
N PHE A 141 14.07 -3.97 -26.85
CA PHE A 141 14.90 -3.58 -28.01
C PHE A 141 16.38 -3.87 -27.77
N ALA A 142 16.87 -3.60 -26.56
CA ALA A 142 18.25 -3.92 -26.18
C ALA A 142 18.51 -5.43 -26.08
N MET A 143 17.52 -6.23 -25.65
CA MET A 143 17.58 -7.69 -25.63
C MET A 143 17.47 -8.26 -27.04
N ALA A 144 16.57 -7.78 -27.89
CA ALA A 144 16.51 -8.21 -29.29
C ALA A 144 17.83 -7.92 -30.04
N ALA A 145 18.45 -6.75 -29.79
CA ALA A 145 19.76 -6.41 -30.32
C ALA A 145 20.88 -7.30 -29.76
N ARG A 146 20.84 -7.61 -28.46
CA ARG A 146 21.82 -8.50 -27.81
C ARG A 146 21.65 -9.97 -28.15
N ILE A 147 20.44 -10.46 -28.39
CA ILE A 147 20.16 -11.82 -28.88
C ILE A 147 20.73 -11.99 -30.29
N TYR A 148 20.62 -10.95 -31.13
CA TYR A 148 21.29 -10.91 -32.45
C TYR A 148 22.83 -11.02 -32.33
N ASP A 149 23.43 -10.49 -31.26
CA ASP A 149 24.88 -10.61 -30.97
C ASP A 149 25.25 -11.89 -30.18
N ALA A 150 24.31 -12.47 -29.41
CA ALA A 150 24.52 -13.58 -28.47
C ALA A 150 24.28 -14.97 -29.06
N GLU A 151 23.95 -15.09 -30.36
CA GLU A 151 24.09 -16.34 -31.11
C GLU A 151 25.54 -16.91 -31.11
N ARG A 152 26.47 -16.22 -30.43
CA ARG A 152 27.86 -16.64 -30.15
C ARG A 152 28.16 -17.09 -28.71
N GLY A 153 27.22 -17.11 -27.76
CA GLY A 153 27.51 -17.63 -26.41
C GLY A 153 26.34 -17.61 -25.42
N GLU A 154 26.19 -18.71 -24.67
CA GLU A 154 25.21 -18.93 -23.60
C GLU A 154 25.38 -17.92 -22.45
N ASN A 155 24.70 -16.77 -22.49
CA ASN A 155 24.53 -15.89 -21.33
C ASN A 155 23.21 -15.12 -21.45
N GLU A 156 22.10 -15.83 -21.22
CA GLU A 156 20.78 -15.23 -20.98
C GLU A 156 20.54 -15.23 -19.45
N ILE A 157 19.88 -14.19 -18.89
CA ILE A 157 19.15 -14.14 -17.57
C ILE A 157 19.66 -13.13 -16.48
N GLU A 158 20.84 -12.52 -16.56
CA GLU A 158 21.31 -11.61 -15.47
C GLU A 158 20.54 -10.27 -15.30
N PRO A 159 20.19 -9.51 -16.36
CA PRO A 159 19.57 -8.18 -16.23
C PRO A 159 18.11 -8.18 -15.73
N LEU A 160 17.34 -9.21 -16.08
CA LEU A 160 15.93 -9.38 -15.67
C LEU A 160 15.81 -9.66 -14.17
N ASN A 161 16.77 -10.38 -13.60
CA ASN A 161 16.83 -10.65 -12.17
C ASN A 161 17.09 -9.37 -11.37
N LYS A 162 18.00 -8.51 -11.85
CA LYS A 162 18.31 -7.23 -11.21
C LYS A 162 17.13 -6.26 -11.19
N HIS A 163 16.39 -6.12 -12.31
CA HIS A 163 15.20 -5.27 -12.34
C HIS A 163 14.12 -5.74 -11.34
N GLY A 164 13.90 -7.05 -11.22
CA GLY A 164 12.97 -7.61 -10.24
C GLY A 164 13.39 -7.36 -8.79
N GLU A 165 14.69 -7.36 -8.52
CA GLU A 165 15.27 -7.01 -7.22
C GLU A 165 15.08 -5.52 -6.91
N ASP A 166 15.42 -4.62 -7.84
CA ASP A 166 15.26 -3.17 -7.68
C ASP A 166 13.81 -2.77 -7.41
N MET A 167 12.85 -3.41 -8.12
CA MET A 167 11.42 -3.20 -7.88
C MET A 167 10.97 -3.72 -6.50
N SER A 168 11.56 -4.83 -6.04
CA SER A 168 11.25 -5.40 -4.72
C SER A 168 11.77 -4.51 -3.60
N ASN A 169 12.99 -4.00 -3.73
CA ASN A 169 13.60 -3.06 -2.79
C ASN A 169 12.79 -1.77 -2.70
N LEU A 170 12.38 -1.21 -3.86
CA LEU A 170 11.52 -0.03 -3.89
C LEU A 170 10.20 -0.26 -3.15
N LEU A 171 9.54 -1.41 -3.36
CA LEU A 171 8.28 -1.73 -2.68
C LEU A 171 8.44 -1.86 -1.17
N GLU A 172 9.57 -2.39 -0.71
CA GLU A 172 9.92 -2.48 0.71
C GLU A 172 10.10 -1.08 1.31
N GLU A 173 10.90 -0.22 0.70
CA GLU A 173 11.11 1.16 1.18
C GLU A 173 9.81 1.96 1.23
N VAL A 174 8.91 1.76 0.26
CA VAL A 174 7.60 2.44 0.27
C VAL A 174 6.72 1.90 1.41
N ASP A 175 6.77 0.61 1.71
CA ASP A 175 6.04 0.05 2.84
C ASP A 175 6.62 0.52 4.20
N GLU A 176 7.93 0.74 4.29
CA GLU A 176 8.58 1.38 5.43
C GLU A 176 8.08 2.82 5.63
N LEU A 177 8.00 3.62 4.55
CA LEU A 177 7.44 4.98 4.62
C LEU A 177 5.99 4.94 5.11
N ARG A 178 5.17 4.01 4.63
CA ARG A 178 3.78 3.85 5.10
C ARG A 178 3.72 3.54 6.59
N MET A 179 4.57 2.63 7.06
CA MET A 179 4.62 2.24 8.48
C MET A 179 5.07 3.40 9.37
N LYS A 180 6.12 4.10 8.96
CA LYS A 180 6.63 5.29 9.64
C LYS A 180 5.54 6.36 9.73
N THR A 181 4.91 6.68 8.60
CA THR A 181 3.79 7.63 8.51
C THR A 181 2.67 7.26 9.48
N LEU A 182 2.25 6.00 9.50
CA LEU A 182 1.19 5.53 10.38
C LEU A 182 1.55 5.75 11.86
N LYS A 183 2.77 5.37 12.27
CA LYS A 183 3.23 5.54 13.65
C LYS A 183 3.33 7.02 14.03
N GLU A 184 3.83 7.87 13.14
CA GLU A 184 3.94 9.31 13.39
C GLU A 184 2.56 9.99 13.50
N ILE A 185 1.61 9.68 12.61
CA ILE A 185 0.24 10.20 12.72
C ILE A 185 -0.40 9.77 14.04
N LEU A 186 -0.32 8.48 14.39
CA LEU A 186 -0.90 7.98 15.64
C LEU A 186 -0.22 8.58 16.88
N GLY A 187 1.05 8.97 16.81
CA GLY A 187 1.74 9.69 17.87
C GLY A 187 1.31 11.15 18.06
N ILE A 188 0.67 11.76 17.05
CA ILE A 188 0.11 13.12 17.12
C ILE A 188 -1.33 13.10 17.65
N LEU A 189 -2.09 12.05 17.35
CA LEU A 189 -3.50 11.93 17.66
C LEU A 189 -3.74 11.44 19.09
N THR A 190 -4.89 11.79 19.67
CA THR A 190 -5.38 11.11 20.87
C THR A 190 -5.87 9.69 20.52
N PRO A 191 -5.99 8.77 21.48
CA PRO A 191 -6.38 7.38 21.18
C PRO A 191 -7.69 7.28 20.39
N ILE A 192 -8.74 8.03 20.79
CA ILE A 192 -10.02 8.05 20.07
C ILE A 192 -9.88 8.61 18.65
N GLN A 193 -9.10 9.70 18.46
CA GLN A 193 -8.82 10.26 17.13
C GLN A 193 -8.06 9.27 16.25
N GLY A 194 -7.12 8.50 16.82
CA GLY A 194 -6.39 7.45 16.12
C GLY A 194 -7.31 6.33 15.64
N VAL A 195 -8.27 5.91 16.47
CA VAL A 195 -9.23 4.86 16.11
C VAL A 195 -10.18 5.37 15.00
N GLU A 196 -10.66 6.62 15.11
CA GLU A 196 -11.45 7.27 14.06
C GLU A 196 -10.66 7.41 12.74
N TYR A 197 -9.39 7.81 12.82
CA TYR A 197 -8.48 7.89 11.67
C TYR A 197 -8.36 6.56 10.94
N LEU A 198 -8.06 5.49 11.67
CA LEU A 198 -7.89 4.16 11.11
C LEU A 198 -9.20 3.63 10.50
N ALA A 199 -10.33 3.88 11.16
CA ALA A 199 -11.64 3.49 10.63
C ALA A 199 -11.93 4.20 9.30
N ALA A 200 -11.68 5.50 9.22
CA ALA A 200 -11.83 6.27 8.01
C ALA A 200 -10.89 5.76 6.90
N ALA A 201 -9.61 5.58 7.20
CA ALA A 201 -8.61 5.08 6.23
C ALA A 201 -9.01 3.71 5.66
N LYS A 202 -9.47 2.78 6.50
CA LYS A 202 -9.96 1.46 6.04
C LYS A 202 -11.20 1.56 5.17
N ARG A 203 -12.17 2.41 5.52
CA ARG A 203 -13.36 2.65 4.71
C ARG A 203 -12.99 3.12 3.31
N ILE A 204 -12.12 4.13 3.20
CA ILE A 204 -11.66 4.66 1.92
C ILE A 204 -11.02 3.54 1.08
N ARG A 205 -10.14 2.75 1.69
CA ARG A 205 -9.46 1.64 1.00
C ARG A 205 -10.44 0.58 0.50
N LEU A 206 -11.39 0.17 1.33
CA LEU A 206 -12.41 -0.82 0.97
C LEU A 206 -13.31 -0.30 -0.16
N CYS A 207 -13.72 0.97 -0.11
CA CYS A 207 -14.49 1.61 -1.17
C CYS A 207 -13.74 1.64 -2.50
N LEU A 208 -12.47 2.07 -2.50
CA LEU A 208 -11.62 2.08 -3.69
C LEU A 208 -11.50 0.69 -4.32
N GLN A 209 -11.35 -0.33 -3.49
CA GLN A 209 -11.22 -1.71 -3.96
C GLN A 209 -12.52 -2.24 -4.58
N GLN A 210 -13.67 -1.98 -3.95
CA GLN A 210 -14.99 -2.34 -4.49
C GLN A 210 -15.21 -1.66 -5.86
N TRP A 211 -14.84 -0.39 -5.97
CA TRP A 211 -14.91 0.35 -7.21
C TRP A 211 -14.00 -0.24 -8.30
N GLY A 212 -12.77 -0.62 -7.93
CA GLY A 212 -11.85 -1.34 -8.82
C GLY A 212 -12.44 -2.65 -9.37
N LYS A 213 -13.03 -3.49 -8.50
CA LYS A 213 -13.67 -4.75 -8.89
C LYS A 213 -14.83 -4.52 -9.87
N LYS A 214 -15.66 -3.50 -9.62
CA LYS A 214 -16.80 -3.17 -10.48
C LYS A 214 -16.34 -2.82 -11.89
N ARG A 215 -15.29 -1.99 -12.03
CA ARG A 215 -14.71 -1.67 -13.35
C ARG A 215 -14.14 -2.90 -14.06
N GLU A 216 -13.43 -3.78 -13.35
CA GLU A 216 -12.90 -5.02 -13.93
C GLU A 216 -14.03 -5.93 -14.45
N GLN A 217 -15.17 -5.99 -13.76
CA GLN A 217 -16.35 -6.74 -14.20
C GLN A 217 -17.01 -6.10 -15.44
N GLU A 218 -17.13 -4.77 -15.46
CA GLU A 218 -17.68 -4.04 -16.61
C GLU A 218 -16.80 -4.21 -17.87
N HIS A 219 -15.47 -4.18 -17.72
CA HIS A 219 -14.53 -4.41 -18.82
C HIS A 219 -14.50 -5.84 -19.33
N ASN A 220 -14.71 -6.85 -18.47
CA ASN A 220 -14.75 -8.25 -18.88
C ASN A 220 -16.11 -8.70 -19.43
N SER A 221 -17.15 -7.85 -19.33
CA SER A 221 -18.50 -8.14 -19.83
C SER A 221 -18.78 -7.53 -21.22
N ASN A 222 -17.80 -6.84 -21.82
CA ASN A 222 -17.82 -6.25 -23.16
C ASN A 222 -16.80 -6.94 -24.07
#